data_AF-W6RB92-F1
#
_entry.id   AF-W6RB92-F1
#
_cell.length_a   1.000
_cell.length_b   1.000
_cell.length_c   1.000
_cell.angle_alpha   90.00
_cell.angle_beta   90.00
_cell.angle_gamma   90.00
#
_symmetry.space_group_name_H-M   'P 1'
#
loop_
_entity.id
_entity.type
_entity.pdbx_description
1 polymer ?
#
loop_
_entity_poly.entity_id
_entity_poly.type
_entity_poly.pdbx_seq_one_letter_code
_entity_poly.pdbx_strand_id
1 'polypeptide(L)'
;MYVAVKGGEAAIANAHRLLADRRRGDRSLPAIGIDQIVAQLALAVDRVMAEASLYDRMLAALAVRQSRGDMIEAIFLLRAYRTTLPRLGYSNPIDTARMKIERRVSATYKDLPGGQLLGPTFDYTHRLLDPSLLADDAVDEPALRDAESGRVMRVSEILAQEGLIEGDGEMPEDHEIGDLTREPMEFPMTRDLRLQALARGDEGFL
;
A
#
# COMPACT_ATOMS: atom_id res chain seq x y z
N MET A 1 -30.75 -36.24 31.57
CA MET A 1 -29.66 -35.51 32.24
C MET A 1 -28.70 -35.04 31.14
N TYR A 2 -28.50 -33.73 30.98
CA TYR A 2 -27.50 -33.20 30.04
C TYR A 2 -26.20 -32.94 30.80
N VAL A 3 -25.07 -33.36 30.22
CA VAL A 3 -23.73 -33.16 30.79
C VAL A 3 -22.94 -32.30 29.81
N ALA A 4 -22.28 -31.26 30.32
CA ALA A 4 -21.43 -30.41 29.50
C ALA A 4 -20.21 -31.22 28.99
N VAL A 5 -20.01 -31.24 27.68
CA VAL A 5 -18.85 -31.87 27.05
C VAL A 5 -17.95 -30.81 26.42
N LYS A 6 -16.63 -31.01 26.49
CA LYS A 6 -15.67 -30.16 25.80
C LYS A 6 -15.67 -30.49 24.30
N GLY A 7 -15.99 -29.52 23.46
CA GLY A 7 -15.97 -29.67 21.99
C GLY A 7 -15.42 -28.47 21.22
N GLY A 8 -15.24 -27.32 21.89
CA GLY A 8 -14.86 -26.06 21.24
C GLY A 8 -13.50 -26.12 20.56
N GLU A 9 -12.47 -26.63 21.23
CA GLU A 9 -11.11 -26.72 20.67
C GLU A 9 -11.06 -27.61 19.43
N ALA A 10 -11.69 -28.78 19.49
CA ALA A 10 -11.79 -29.69 18.36
C ALA A 10 -12.54 -29.07 17.17
N ALA A 11 -13.61 -28.31 17.45
CA ALA A 11 -14.37 -27.59 16.43
C ALA A 11 -13.52 -26.48 15.78
N ILE A 12 -12.78 -25.69 16.57
CA ILE A 12 -11.88 -24.64 16.08
C ILE A 12 -10.77 -25.24 15.21
N ALA A 13 -10.12 -26.30 15.69
CA ALA A 13 -9.06 -26.97 14.93
C ALA A 13 -9.58 -27.55 13.60
N ASN A 14 -10.80 -28.07 13.58
CA ASN A 14 -11.43 -28.53 12.33
C ASN A 14 -11.80 -27.37 11.40
N ALA A 15 -12.30 -26.26 11.95
CA ALA A 15 -12.59 -25.05 11.18
C ALA A 15 -11.34 -24.47 10.51
N HIS A 16 -10.19 -24.44 11.22
CA HIS A 16 -8.91 -24.01 10.63
C HIS A 16 -8.44 -24.94 9.50
N ARG A 17 -8.59 -26.27 9.65
CA ARG A 17 -8.28 -27.23 8.58
C ARG A 17 -9.18 -27.01 7.36
N LEU A 18 -10.48 -26.80 7.58
CA LEU A 18 -11.42 -26.49 6.51
C LEU A 18 -11.07 -25.17 5.81
N LEU A 19 -10.68 -24.14 6.55
CA LEU A 19 -10.24 -22.87 5.99
C LEU A 19 -8.95 -23.05 5.15
N ALA A 20 -7.99 -23.83 5.64
CA ALA A 20 -6.76 -24.12 4.92
C ALA A 20 -7.01 -24.92 3.63
N ASP A 21 -7.93 -25.89 3.66
CA ASP A 21 -8.37 -26.63 2.47
C ASP A 21 -9.04 -25.70 1.45
N ARG A 22 -9.97 -24.84 1.89
CA ARG A 22 -10.61 -23.82 1.04
C ARG A 22 -9.65 -22.77 0.50
N ARG A 23 -8.58 -22.43 1.23
CA ARG A 23 -7.50 -21.56 0.73
C ARG A 23 -6.70 -22.27 -0.36
N ARG A 24 -6.43 -23.57 -0.19
CA ARG A 24 -5.69 -24.35 -1.20
C ARG A 24 -6.50 -24.49 -2.50
N GLY A 25 -7.82 -24.67 -2.41
CA GLY A 25 -8.67 -24.88 -3.57
C GLY A 25 -8.39 -26.21 -4.28
N ASP A 26 -8.70 -26.29 -5.58
CA ASP A 26 -8.43 -27.48 -6.39
C ASP A 26 -6.92 -27.77 -6.46
N ARG A 27 -6.55 -28.99 -6.09
CA ARG A 27 -5.16 -29.46 -6.05
C ARG A 27 -4.60 -29.79 -7.43
N SER A 28 -5.45 -29.91 -8.45
CA SER A 28 -5.02 -30.04 -9.84
C SER A 28 -4.37 -28.76 -10.38
N LEU A 29 -4.73 -27.61 -9.81
CA LEU A 29 -4.19 -26.30 -10.18
C LEU A 29 -2.89 -26.00 -9.41
N PRO A 30 -1.94 -25.26 -10.03
CA PRO A 30 -0.79 -24.71 -9.33
C PRO A 30 -1.21 -23.86 -8.13
N ALA A 31 -0.46 -23.93 -7.04
CA ALA A 31 -0.69 -23.04 -5.91
C ALA A 31 -0.20 -21.63 -6.28
N ILE A 32 -0.97 -20.60 -5.89
CA ILE A 32 -0.56 -19.20 -6.06
C ILE A 32 0.74 -18.96 -5.29
N GLY A 33 1.77 -18.50 -5.98
CA GLY A 33 3.09 -18.16 -5.45
C GLY A 33 3.12 -16.74 -4.87
N ILE A 34 4.06 -16.49 -3.96
CA ILE A 34 4.27 -15.14 -3.39
C ILE A 34 4.77 -14.19 -4.47
N ASP A 35 5.75 -14.62 -5.28
CA ASP A 35 6.30 -13.79 -6.36
C ASP A 35 5.24 -13.41 -7.41
N GLN A 36 4.28 -14.32 -7.67
CA GLN A 36 3.14 -14.03 -8.55
C GLN A 36 2.25 -12.92 -7.97
N ILE A 37 1.93 -12.97 -6.68
CA ILE A 37 1.11 -11.93 -6.02
C ILE A 37 1.87 -10.59 -6.02
N VAL A 38 3.17 -10.60 -5.70
CA VAL A 38 4.00 -9.39 -5.70
C VAL A 38 4.06 -8.76 -7.09
N ALA A 39 4.24 -9.56 -8.14
CA ALA A 39 4.44 -9.06 -9.49
C ALA A 39 3.13 -8.69 -10.20
N GLN A 40 2.05 -9.46 -10.00
CA GLN A 40 0.83 -9.38 -10.81
C GLN A 40 -0.35 -8.75 -10.07
N LEU A 41 -0.34 -8.78 -8.73
CA LEU A 41 -1.38 -8.19 -7.88
C LEU A 41 -0.83 -7.04 -7.02
N ALA A 42 0.14 -6.29 -7.57
CA ALA A 42 0.91 -5.27 -6.86
C ALA A 42 0.03 -4.22 -6.15
N LEU A 43 -1.08 -3.79 -6.76
CA LEU A 43 -1.98 -2.81 -6.13
C LEU A 43 -2.62 -3.31 -4.83
N ALA A 44 -2.94 -4.60 -4.74
CA ALA A 44 -3.43 -5.20 -3.51
C ALA A 44 -2.33 -5.25 -2.44
N VAL A 45 -1.09 -5.55 -2.86
CA VAL A 45 0.08 -5.55 -1.97
C VAL A 45 0.36 -4.14 -1.44
N ASP A 46 0.27 -3.11 -2.29
CA ASP A 46 0.48 -1.71 -1.92
C ASP A 46 -0.56 -1.25 -0.88
N ARG A 47 -1.84 -1.56 -1.09
CA ARG A 47 -2.91 -1.27 -0.12
C ARG A 47 -2.64 -1.94 1.23
N VAL A 48 -2.28 -3.23 1.22
CA VAL A 48 -1.97 -3.97 2.45
C VAL A 48 -0.78 -3.35 3.19
N MET A 49 0.30 -2.99 2.48
CA MET A 49 1.47 -2.34 3.10
C MET A 49 1.12 -0.98 3.73
N ALA A 50 0.33 -0.17 3.03
CA ALA A 50 -0.08 1.16 3.48
C ALA A 50 -0.90 1.08 4.77
N GLU A 51 -2.05 0.39 4.73
CA GLU A 51 -2.99 0.34 5.85
C GLU A 51 -2.47 -0.49 7.05
N ALA A 52 -1.55 -1.42 6.83
CA ALA A 52 -0.87 -2.16 7.90
C ALA A 52 0.30 -1.37 8.52
N SER A 53 0.77 -0.30 7.88
CA SER A 53 1.98 0.44 8.24
C SER A 53 3.25 -0.43 8.32
N LEU A 54 3.41 -1.34 7.36
CA LEU A 54 4.62 -2.16 7.25
C LEU A 54 4.97 -2.33 5.78
N TYR A 55 6.06 -1.68 5.36
CA TYR A 55 6.57 -1.77 3.99
C TYR A 55 7.44 -3.03 3.84
N ASP A 56 6.82 -4.12 3.39
CA ASP A 56 7.49 -5.33 2.93
C ASP A 56 6.55 -6.06 1.95
N ARG A 57 6.94 -6.11 0.66
CA ARG A 57 6.11 -6.67 -0.40
C ARG A 57 5.85 -8.17 -0.22
N MET A 58 6.84 -8.91 0.27
CA MET A 58 6.71 -10.36 0.44
C MET A 58 5.81 -10.70 1.63
N LEU A 59 5.91 -9.95 2.74
CA LEU A 59 5.03 -10.14 3.90
C LEU A 59 3.59 -9.71 3.59
N ALA A 60 3.40 -8.61 2.87
CA ALA A 60 2.07 -8.20 2.41
C ALA A 60 1.45 -9.23 1.46
N ALA A 61 2.21 -9.73 0.49
CA ALA A 61 1.75 -10.81 -0.39
C ALA A 61 1.45 -12.12 0.36
N LEU A 62 2.23 -12.45 1.40
CA LEU A 62 1.94 -13.57 2.29
C LEU A 62 0.62 -13.37 3.03
N ALA A 63 0.35 -12.17 3.54
CA ALA A 63 -0.90 -11.84 4.21
C ALA A 63 -2.10 -11.97 3.25
N VAL A 64 -1.98 -11.45 2.03
CA VAL A 64 -2.99 -11.61 0.94
C VAL A 64 -3.25 -13.09 0.65
N ARG A 65 -2.20 -13.90 0.50
CA ARG A 65 -2.33 -15.33 0.27
C ARG A 65 -3.01 -16.03 1.45
N GLN A 66 -2.61 -15.69 2.67
CA GLN A 66 -3.13 -16.29 3.89
C GLN A 66 -4.62 -15.98 4.09
N SER A 67 -5.04 -14.75 3.79
CA SER A 67 -6.41 -14.27 3.90
C SER A 67 -7.30 -14.66 2.71
N ARG A 68 -6.77 -15.38 1.71
CA ARG A 68 -7.48 -15.76 0.48
C ARG A 68 -7.95 -14.55 -0.33
N GLY A 69 -7.19 -13.46 -0.30
CA GLY A 69 -7.53 -12.20 -0.97
C GLY A 69 -8.51 -11.32 -0.21
N ASP A 70 -8.88 -11.65 1.02
CA ASP A 70 -9.59 -10.71 1.90
C ASP A 70 -8.61 -9.62 2.35
N MET A 71 -8.85 -8.38 1.90
CA MET A 71 -7.95 -7.25 2.17
C MET A 71 -7.98 -6.83 3.63
N ILE A 72 -9.16 -6.83 4.27
CA ILE A 72 -9.31 -6.40 5.67
C ILE A 72 -8.53 -7.37 6.56
N GLU A 73 -8.69 -8.68 6.32
CA GLU A 73 -7.95 -9.71 7.06
C GLU A 73 -6.45 -9.67 6.75
N ALA A 74 -6.03 -9.44 5.49
CA ALA A 74 -4.62 -9.31 5.14
C ALA A 74 -3.95 -8.13 5.87
N ILE A 75 -4.61 -6.98 5.89
CA ILE A 75 -4.15 -5.79 6.61
C ILE A 75 -4.05 -6.08 8.11
N PHE A 76 -5.06 -6.73 8.68
CA PHE A 76 -5.05 -7.10 10.10
C PHE A 76 -3.91 -8.06 10.44
N LEU A 77 -3.70 -9.10 9.64
CA LEU A 77 -2.58 -10.04 9.80
C LEU A 77 -1.22 -9.34 9.78
N LEU A 78 -0.98 -8.46 8.81
CA LEU A 78 0.29 -7.76 8.69
C LEU A 78 0.49 -6.73 9.83
N ARG A 79 -0.57 -6.03 10.21
CA ARG A 79 -0.58 -5.10 11.35
C ARG A 79 -0.32 -5.84 12.67
N ALA A 80 -0.89 -7.01 12.86
CA ALA A 80 -0.63 -7.86 14.02
C ALA A 80 0.82 -8.35 14.01
N TYR A 81 1.34 -8.81 12.87
CA TYR A 81 2.72 -9.23 12.73
C TYR A 81 3.72 -8.12 13.09
N ARG A 82 3.45 -6.87 12.67
CA ARG A 82 4.26 -5.70 13.04
C ARG A 82 4.46 -5.56 14.56
N THR A 83 3.49 -5.95 15.38
CA THR A 83 3.60 -5.86 16.86
C THR A 83 4.62 -6.83 17.45
N THR A 84 4.98 -7.87 16.69
CA THR A 84 5.98 -8.88 17.09
C THR A 84 7.41 -8.46 16.75
N LEU A 85 7.58 -7.41 15.94
CA LEU A 85 8.89 -6.98 15.44
C LEU A 85 9.51 -5.92 16.38
N PRO A 86 10.82 -6.00 16.65
CA PRO A 86 11.52 -4.95 17.39
C PRO A 86 11.65 -3.68 16.54
N ARG A 87 11.55 -2.52 17.17
CA ARG A 87 11.89 -1.23 16.54
C ARG A 87 13.41 -1.02 16.66
N LEU A 88 14.11 -1.11 15.54
CA LEU A 88 15.57 -0.96 15.49
C LEU A 88 16.04 0.50 15.45
N GLY A 89 15.20 1.42 14.97
CA GLY A 89 15.53 2.84 14.84
C GLY A 89 14.52 3.59 13.99
N TYR A 90 14.90 4.81 13.61
CA TYR A 90 14.12 5.72 12.76
C TYR A 90 14.93 6.06 11.52
N SER A 91 14.25 6.28 10.40
CA SER A 91 14.89 6.81 9.20
C SER A 91 15.09 8.32 9.33
N ASN A 92 15.95 8.88 8.49
CA ASN A 92 15.88 10.30 8.18
C ASN A 92 14.55 10.60 7.43
N PRO A 93 14.06 11.85 7.47
CA PRO A 93 12.94 12.28 6.64
C PRO A 93 13.18 12.00 5.15
N ILE A 94 12.13 11.59 4.45
CA ILE A 94 12.21 11.27 3.01
C ILE A 94 12.26 12.56 2.20
N ASP A 95 13.28 12.71 1.36
CA ASP A 95 13.37 13.78 0.37
C ASP A 95 12.74 13.36 -0.96
N THR A 96 11.46 13.69 -1.13
CA THR A 96 10.70 13.36 -2.34
C THR A 96 11.14 14.17 -3.57
N ALA A 97 11.92 15.25 -3.42
CA ALA A 97 12.47 15.98 -4.56
C ALA A 97 13.56 15.19 -5.30
N ARG A 98 14.08 14.12 -4.69
CA ARG A 98 15.08 13.21 -5.28
C ARG A 98 14.49 11.89 -5.75
N MET A 99 13.16 11.77 -5.81
CA MET A 99 12.48 10.58 -6.25
C MET A 99 12.89 10.20 -7.68
N LYS A 100 13.12 8.90 -7.92
CA LYS A 100 13.14 8.35 -9.28
C LYS A 100 11.69 8.18 -9.71
N ILE A 101 11.26 8.99 -10.67
CA ILE A 101 9.84 9.17 -10.99
C ILE A 101 9.40 8.08 -11.97
N GLU A 102 8.40 7.28 -11.58
CA GLU A 102 7.67 6.39 -12.51
C GLU A 102 6.44 7.09 -13.12
N ARG A 103 5.81 7.97 -12.35
CA ARG A 103 4.63 8.74 -12.75
C ARG A 103 4.67 10.14 -12.14
N ARG A 104 4.35 11.16 -12.94
CA ARG A 104 4.20 12.56 -12.53
C ARG A 104 3.13 13.23 -13.37
N VAL A 105 2.06 13.66 -12.72
CA VAL A 105 0.99 14.40 -13.36
C VAL A 105 0.63 15.64 -12.54
N SER A 106 0.16 16.69 -13.22
CA SER A 106 -0.43 17.87 -12.57
C SER A 106 -1.65 18.33 -13.35
N ALA A 107 -2.72 18.64 -12.61
CA ALA A 107 -3.93 19.24 -13.15
C ALA A 107 -3.86 20.78 -13.19
N THR A 108 -2.86 21.40 -12.54
CA THR A 108 -2.77 22.86 -12.38
C THR A 108 -2.26 23.55 -13.63
N TYR A 109 -1.31 22.92 -14.33
CA TYR A 109 -0.72 23.44 -15.55
C TYR A 109 -0.88 22.42 -16.67
N LYS A 110 -1.09 22.92 -17.89
CA LYS A 110 -1.11 22.08 -19.09
C LYS A 110 0.26 21.39 -19.28
N ASP A 111 1.32 22.18 -19.25
CA ASP A 111 2.71 21.73 -19.40
C ASP A 111 3.53 22.15 -18.18
N LEU A 112 4.51 21.33 -17.82
CA LEU A 112 5.40 21.56 -16.67
C LEU A 112 6.86 21.38 -17.09
N PRO A 113 7.81 22.04 -16.40
CA PRO A 113 9.22 21.64 -16.46
C PRO A 113 9.34 20.13 -16.16
N GLY A 114 10.02 19.38 -17.05
CA GLY A 114 10.11 17.92 -17.01
C GLY A 114 8.88 17.16 -17.53
N GLY A 115 7.85 17.87 -18.03
CA GLY A 115 6.69 17.30 -18.70
C GLY A 115 5.70 16.54 -17.81
N GLN A 116 4.61 16.11 -18.43
CA GLN A 116 3.63 15.20 -17.84
C GLN A 116 4.07 13.75 -18.15
N LEU A 117 4.26 12.93 -17.13
CA LEU A 117 4.63 11.52 -17.25
C LEU A 117 3.50 10.66 -16.69
N LEU A 118 2.71 10.06 -17.59
CA LEU A 118 1.57 9.24 -17.19
C LEU A 118 1.99 7.96 -16.46
N GLY A 119 3.11 7.34 -16.83
CA GLY A 119 3.52 6.05 -16.28
C GLY A 119 2.44 4.95 -16.46
N PRO A 120 2.57 3.81 -15.75
CA PRO A 120 1.55 2.77 -15.75
C PRO A 120 0.28 3.26 -15.04
N THR A 121 -0.85 3.34 -15.75
CA THR A 121 -2.12 3.86 -15.18
C THR A 121 -3.37 3.29 -15.86
N PHE A 122 -4.48 3.26 -15.13
CA PHE A 122 -5.81 2.92 -15.63
C PHE A 122 -6.64 4.13 -16.09
N ASP A 123 -6.18 5.38 -15.88
CA ASP A 123 -7.00 6.60 -16.00
C ASP A 123 -7.79 6.71 -17.31
N TYR A 124 -7.19 6.34 -18.43
CA TYR A 124 -7.73 6.50 -19.78
C TYR A 124 -8.20 5.20 -20.43
N THR A 125 -8.24 4.10 -19.68
CA THR A 125 -8.68 2.80 -20.18
C THR A 125 -10.20 2.77 -20.37
N HIS A 126 -10.71 1.99 -21.33
CA HIS A 126 -12.14 1.68 -21.36
C HIS A 126 -12.42 0.57 -20.34
N ARG A 127 -13.41 0.78 -19.47
CA ARG A 127 -13.74 -0.13 -18.36
C ARG A 127 -14.59 -1.30 -18.87
N LEU A 128 -14.00 -2.10 -19.76
CA LEU A 128 -14.59 -3.30 -20.34
C LEU A 128 -13.79 -4.51 -19.87
N LEU A 129 -14.47 -5.61 -19.55
CA LEU A 129 -13.78 -6.88 -19.27
C LEU A 129 -13.06 -7.32 -20.54
N ASP A 130 -11.81 -7.74 -20.39
CA ASP A 130 -10.96 -8.20 -21.48
C ASP A 130 -10.92 -9.74 -21.51
N PRO A 131 -11.61 -10.40 -22.46
CA PRO A 131 -11.62 -11.86 -22.54
C PRO A 131 -10.28 -12.46 -22.95
N SER A 132 -9.36 -11.67 -23.50
CA SER A 132 -8.03 -12.17 -23.90
C SER A 132 -7.22 -12.66 -22.69
N LEU A 133 -7.42 -12.06 -21.51
CA LEU A 133 -6.76 -12.43 -20.26
C LEU A 133 -7.21 -13.78 -19.67
N LEU A 134 -8.09 -14.52 -20.36
CA LEU A 134 -8.39 -15.92 -20.03
C LEU A 134 -7.26 -16.88 -20.49
N ALA A 135 -6.42 -16.44 -21.42
CA ALA A 135 -5.24 -17.14 -21.89
C ALA A 135 -3.96 -16.41 -21.46
N ASP A 136 -2.84 -17.13 -21.43
CA ASP A 136 -1.51 -16.57 -21.14
C ASP A 136 -0.83 -16.17 -22.45
N ASP A 137 -1.36 -15.12 -23.08
CA ASP A 137 -0.83 -14.58 -24.33
C ASP A 137 0.40 -13.71 -24.07
N ALA A 138 1.36 -13.75 -24.98
CA ALA A 138 2.57 -12.91 -24.87
C ALA A 138 2.21 -11.42 -24.98
N VAL A 139 2.80 -10.61 -24.10
CA VAL A 139 2.65 -9.15 -24.10
C VAL A 139 3.94 -8.53 -24.64
N ASP A 140 3.82 -7.60 -25.58
CA ASP A 140 4.96 -6.88 -26.15
C ASP A 140 5.67 -6.03 -25.09
N GLU A 141 7.00 -5.95 -25.18
CA GLU A 141 7.76 -5.02 -24.35
C GLU A 141 7.39 -3.57 -24.66
N PRO A 142 7.31 -2.69 -23.65
CA PRO A 142 6.99 -1.29 -23.87
C PRO A 142 8.13 -0.59 -24.60
N ALA A 143 7.78 0.40 -25.44
CA ALA A 143 8.77 1.28 -26.04
C ALA A 143 9.54 2.04 -24.94
N LEU A 144 10.87 2.01 -25.02
CA LEU A 144 11.75 2.71 -24.09
C LEU A 144 12.19 4.06 -24.66
N ARG A 145 12.42 5.02 -23.76
CA ARG A 145 13.03 6.31 -24.08
C ARG A 145 14.18 6.57 -23.13
N ASP A 146 15.14 7.38 -23.58
CA ASP A 146 16.22 7.82 -22.71
C ASP A 146 15.68 8.59 -21.50
N ALA A 147 16.23 8.28 -20.34
CA ALA A 147 15.85 8.94 -19.10
C ALA A 147 16.36 10.39 -19.12
N GLU A 148 15.45 11.35 -18.96
CA GLU A 148 15.85 12.75 -18.78
C GLU A 148 16.55 12.90 -17.43
N SER A 149 17.79 13.40 -17.46
CA SER A 149 18.56 13.71 -16.25
C SER A 149 18.26 15.13 -15.80
N GLY A 150 17.83 15.29 -14.55
CA GLY A 150 17.66 16.62 -13.95
C GLY A 150 16.76 16.61 -12.73
N ARG A 151 16.81 17.69 -11.95
CA ARG A 151 15.84 17.92 -10.88
C ARG A 151 14.48 18.23 -11.52
N VAL A 152 13.47 17.45 -11.17
CA VAL A 152 12.10 17.73 -11.56
C VAL A 152 11.45 18.60 -10.49
N MET A 153 11.13 19.83 -10.85
CA MET A 153 10.56 20.80 -9.91
C MET A 153 9.15 20.37 -9.47
N ARG A 154 8.87 20.51 -8.16
CA ARG A 154 7.53 20.25 -7.60
C ARG A 154 6.59 21.38 -8.03
N VAL A 155 5.33 21.06 -8.28
CA VAL A 155 4.34 22.09 -8.66
C VAL A 155 4.13 23.11 -7.54
N SER A 156 4.17 22.67 -6.28
CA SER A 156 4.13 23.59 -5.14
C SER A 156 5.32 24.56 -5.12
N GLU A 157 6.50 24.14 -5.58
CA GLU A 157 7.68 25.01 -5.67
C GLU A 157 7.49 26.10 -6.75
N ILE A 158 6.87 25.76 -7.89
CA ILE A 158 6.50 26.73 -8.93
C ILE A 158 5.52 27.76 -8.36
N LEU A 159 4.44 27.29 -7.73
CA LEU A 159 3.42 28.16 -7.15
C LEU A 159 3.99 29.06 -6.04
N ALA A 160 4.91 28.55 -5.23
CA ALA A 160 5.57 29.32 -4.17
C ALA A 160 6.48 30.41 -4.74
N GLN A 161 7.22 30.13 -5.83
CA GLN A 161 8.03 31.15 -6.52
C GLN A 161 7.19 32.29 -7.12
N GLU A 162 5.95 31.97 -7.51
CA GLU A 162 4.98 32.96 -8.00
C GLU A 162 4.22 33.68 -6.87
N GLY A 163 4.46 33.32 -5.60
CA GLY A 163 3.77 33.88 -4.45
C GLY A 163 2.29 33.49 -4.36
N LEU A 164 1.89 32.38 -4.99
CA LEU A 164 0.50 31.92 -5.05
C LEU A 164 0.12 31.00 -3.89
N ILE A 165 1.11 30.46 -3.17
CA ILE A 165 0.91 29.63 -1.98
C ILE A 165 1.89 30.01 -0.88
N GLU A 166 1.51 29.71 0.36
CA GLU A 166 2.43 29.71 1.49
C GLU A 166 3.32 28.45 1.46
N GLY A 167 4.51 28.55 2.06
CA GLY A 167 5.36 27.37 2.26
C GLY A 167 4.76 26.38 3.26
N ASP A 168 5.32 25.17 3.32
CA ASP A 168 4.84 24.08 4.19
C ASP A 168 4.94 24.37 5.71
N GLY A 169 5.50 25.53 6.08
CA GLY A 169 5.85 25.94 7.44
C GLY A 169 7.22 25.40 7.87
N GLU A 170 7.79 26.01 8.91
CA GLU A 170 8.95 25.48 9.61
C GLU A 170 8.48 24.85 10.93
N MET A 171 8.95 23.64 11.19
CA MET A 171 8.80 23.03 12.51
C MET A 171 10.04 23.40 13.35
N PRO A 172 9.88 23.67 14.66
CA PRO A 172 11.02 23.85 15.56
C PRO A 172 12.03 22.70 15.42
N GLU A 173 13.33 23.00 15.51
CA GLU A 173 14.39 21.97 15.39
C GLU A 173 14.26 20.85 16.44
N ASP A 174 13.65 21.16 17.58
CA ASP A 174 13.39 20.28 18.71
C ASP A 174 11.97 19.66 18.69
N HIS A 175 11.21 19.82 17.61
CA HIS A 175 9.87 19.26 17.51
C HIS A 175 9.91 17.73 17.42
N GLU A 176 9.39 17.07 18.46
CA GLU A 176 9.17 15.63 18.45
C GLU A 176 7.87 15.28 17.71
N ILE A 177 7.96 14.38 16.73
CA ILE A 177 6.81 13.88 15.97
C ILE A 177 6.03 12.89 16.84
N GLY A 178 4.71 13.09 16.94
CA GLY A 178 3.83 12.17 17.64
C GLY A 178 3.77 10.78 17.01
N ASP A 179 3.49 9.75 17.83
CA ASP A 179 3.41 8.35 17.37
C ASP A 179 2.18 7.62 17.94
N LEU A 180 1.12 7.53 17.13
CA LEU A 180 -0.13 6.79 17.42
C LEU A 180 0.08 5.30 17.67
N THR A 181 1.26 4.76 17.38
CA THR A 181 1.58 3.35 17.67
C THR A 181 2.19 3.17 19.06
N ARG A 182 2.43 4.26 19.79
CA ARG A 182 2.94 4.29 21.16
C ARG A 182 1.99 4.98 22.12
N GLU A 183 1.35 6.04 21.66
CA GLU A 183 0.47 6.88 22.47
C GLU A 183 -0.98 6.79 21.98
N PRO A 184 -1.96 6.74 22.90
CA PRO A 184 -3.36 6.74 22.52
C PRO A 184 -3.75 8.07 21.86
N MET A 185 -4.80 8.01 21.04
CA MET A 185 -5.30 9.19 20.34
C MET A 185 -6.07 10.12 21.29
N GLU A 186 -5.66 11.38 21.35
CA GLU A 186 -6.34 12.44 22.08
C GLU A 186 -6.78 13.58 21.15
N PHE A 187 -7.94 14.17 21.43
CA PHE A 187 -8.51 15.24 20.61
C PHE A 187 -8.42 16.59 21.34
N PRO A 188 -8.05 17.69 20.64
CA PRO A 188 -7.74 17.76 19.22
C PRO A 188 -6.34 17.21 18.87
N MET A 189 -6.24 16.48 17.75
CA MET A 189 -4.96 15.94 17.27
C MET A 189 -4.12 16.99 16.55
N THR A 190 -2.80 16.91 16.67
CA THR A 190 -1.82 17.67 15.86
C THR A 190 -1.75 17.16 14.41
N ARG A 191 -1.17 17.95 13.49
CA ARG A 191 -1.18 17.64 12.04
C ARG A 191 -0.47 16.34 11.70
N ASP A 192 0.69 16.10 12.30
CA ASP A 192 1.49 14.89 12.15
C ASP A 192 0.74 13.62 12.58
N LEU A 193 0.08 13.64 13.75
CA LEU A 193 -0.77 12.54 14.21
C LEU A 193 -1.95 12.31 13.25
N ARG A 194 -2.57 13.38 12.73
CA ARG A 194 -3.65 13.23 11.73
C ARG A 194 -3.15 12.61 10.44
N LEU A 195 -1.97 13.02 9.93
CA LEU A 195 -1.37 12.42 8.74
C LEU A 195 -0.99 10.96 8.97
N GLN A 196 -0.50 10.61 10.16
CA GLN A 196 -0.23 9.23 10.52
C GLN A 196 -1.51 8.39 10.58
N ALA A 197 -2.60 8.93 11.12
CA ALA A 197 -3.91 8.28 11.13
C ALA A 197 -4.47 8.08 9.72
N LEU A 198 -4.40 9.11 8.86
CA LEU A 198 -4.88 9.05 7.48
C LEU A 198 -4.12 8.03 6.65
N ALA A 199 -2.79 7.96 6.79
CA ALA A 199 -1.97 6.96 6.10
C ALA A 199 -2.28 5.50 6.50
N ARG A 200 -3.04 5.32 7.61
CA ARG A 200 -3.46 4.03 8.19
C ARG A 200 -4.94 3.76 8.03
N GLY A 201 -5.69 4.72 7.50
CA GLY A 201 -7.13 4.64 7.36
C GLY A 201 -7.54 3.71 6.24
N ASP A 202 -8.77 3.19 6.33
CA ASP A 202 -9.34 2.39 5.26
C ASP A 202 -9.55 3.26 4.00
N GLU A 203 -9.04 2.78 2.87
CA GLU A 203 -9.11 3.49 1.59
C GLU A 203 -10.55 3.76 1.12
N GLY A 204 -11.50 2.89 1.45
CA GLY A 204 -12.90 3.07 1.04
C GLY A 204 -13.70 4.03 1.93
N PHE A 205 -13.19 4.33 3.13
CA PHE A 205 -13.84 5.23 4.08
C PHE A 205 -13.39 6.69 3.93
N LEU A 206 -12.11 6.92 3.65
CA LEU A 206 -11.53 8.26 3.48
C LEU A 206 -11.94 8.92 2.16
#